data_AF-A0A945D8D3-F1
#
_entry.id   AF-A0A945D8D3-F1
#
_cell.length_a   1.000
_cell.length_b   1.000
_cell.length_c   1.000
_cell.angle_alpha   90.00
_cell.angle_beta   90.00
_cell.angle_gamma   90.00
#
_symmetry.space_group_name_H-M   'P 1'
#
loop_
_entity.id
_entity.type
_entity.pdbx_description
1 polymer ?
#
loop_
_entity_poly.entity_id
_entity_poly.type
_entity_poly.pdbx_seq_one_letter_code
_entity_poly.pdbx_strand_id
1 'polypeptide(L)'
;MEYVGTRQLGGLLHGGQILAPATRPWITDLAALCPYEGLQLGNIPEFERDPDWDNWALTDSPKDPLKRLNWHVFQQGGTQYLVADRMLMTRISWQDLDDAGYVFGTKVSIDGRQFRCRLMTGGDTPHDDPYQGATLPNEWDALVGGTASNAPKPEATDHTTPLGPDHLNSTHNRLWNWFGAVSWTAEPLASRADGRVCRGYHGPTYFYVNTVDHRHEDIGWRPVLEVVL
;
A
#
# COMPACT_ATOMS: atom_id res chain seq x y z
N MET A 1 8.27 12.00 -11.61
CA MET A 1 9.07 10.95 -10.95
C MET A 1 9.55 9.96 -12.00
N GLU A 2 10.70 9.35 -11.77
CA GLU A 2 11.28 8.29 -12.61
C GLU A 2 11.47 7.03 -11.78
N TYR A 3 11.03 5.88 -12.30
CA TYR A 3 11.27 4.58 -11.69
C TYR A 3 12.70 4.12 -11.94
N VAL A 4 13.39 3.68 -10.88
CA VAL A 4 14.81 3.32 -10.89
C VAL A 4 15.00 1.81 -10.73
N GLY A 5 14.08 1.12 -10.07
CA GLY A 5 14.16 -0.33 -9.82
C GLY A 5 13.59 -0.72 -8.47
N THR A 6 14.04 -1.86 -7.94
CA THR A 6 13.62 -2.35 -6.62
C THR A 6 14.78 -2.38 -5.63
N ARG A 7 14.46 -2.35 -4.33
CA ARG A 7 15.42 -2.50 -3.24
C ARG A 7 14.80 -3.25 -2.07
N GLN A 8 15.60 -4.13 -1.46
CA GLN A 8 15.30 -4.67 -0.13
C GLN A 8 15.88 -3.76 0.95
N LEU A 9 15.04 -3.38 1.93
CA LEU A 9 15.43 -2.48 3.01
C LEU A 9 14.50 -2.66 4.21
N GLY A 10 15.07 -2.75 5.41
CA GLY A 10 14.32 -2.79 6.67
C GLY A 10 13.49 -4.07 6.86
N GLY A 11 12.87 -4.16 8.03
CA GLY A 11 11.94 -5.23 8.39
C GLY A 11 10.67 -4.66 9.03
N LEU A 12 9.66 -5.52 9.20
CA LEU A 12 8.49 -5.23 10.02
C LEU A 12 8.56 -6.08 11.30
N LEU A 13 8.62 -5.42 12.45
CA LEU A 13 8.59 -6.05 13.76
C LEU A 13 7.14 -6.10 14.27
N HIS A 14 6.77 -7.24 14.85
CA HIS A 14 5.57 -7.39 15.68
C HIS A 14 5.89 -8.21 16.93
N GLY A 15 5.60 -7.70 18.12
CA GLY A 15 5.76 -8.43 19.39
C GLY A 15 7.19 -8.95 19.63
N GLY A 16 8.20 -8.17 19.21
CA GLY A 16 9.62 -8.55 19.32
C GLY A 16 10.11 -9.53 18.24
N GLN A 17 9.28 -9.90 17.26
CA GLN A 17 9.66 -10.78 16.15
C GLN A 17 9.59 -10.06 14.81
N ILE A 18 10.63 -10.20 13.99
CA ILE A 18 10.60 -9.70 12.61
C ILE A 18 9.79 -10.67 11.74
N LEU A 19 8.72 -10.15 11.15
CA LEU A 19 7.81 -10.86 10.26
C LEU A 19 8.39 -10.92 8.84
N ALA A 20 8.15 -12.03 8.15
CA ALA A 20 8.41 -12.11 6.71
C ALA A 20 7.32 -11.33 5.94
N PRO A 21 7.63 -10.69 4.80
CA PRO A 21 6.61 -10.10 3.95
C PRO A 21 5.53 -11.12 3.56
N ALA A 22 4.27 -10.70 3.58
CA ALA A 22 3.13 -11.55 3.24
C ALA A 22 3.27 -12.13 1.82
N THR A 23 3.24 -13.45 1.68
CA THR A 23 3.36 -14.15 0.38
C THR A 23 2.04 -14.18 -0.40
N ARG A 24 0.92 -13.96 0.29
CA ARG A 24 -0.42 -13.79 -0.25
C ARG A 24 -0.99 -12.47 0.28
N PRO A 25 -0.51 -11.32 -0.24
CA PRO A 25 -0.81 -10.01 0.32
C PRO A 25 -2.21 -9.51 -0.11
N TRP A 26 -3.24 -10.25 0.27
CA TRP A 26 -4.66 -9.91 0.10
C TRP A 26 -5.45 -10.32 1.34
N ILE A 27 -6.78 -10.16 1.29
CA ILE A 27 -7.72 -10.49 2.36
C ILE A 27 -7.44 -11.84 3.04
N THR A 28 -7.39 -11.80 4.36
CA THR A 28 -7.18 -12.93 5.30
C THR A 28 -8.46 -13.68 5.68
N ASP A 29 -9.63 -13.07 5.47
CA ASP A 29 -10.95 -13.64 5.74
C ASP A 29 -11.85 -13.55 4.51
N LEU A 30 -12.07 -14.68 3.84
CA LEU A 30 -12.89 -14.75 2.62
C LEU A 30 -14.37 -15.03 2.90
N ALA A 31 -14.80 -15.08 4.18
CA ALA A 31 -16.19 -15.35 4.53
C ALA A 31 -17.12 -14.17 4.18
N ALA A 32 -16.64 -12.94 4.37
CA ALA A 32 -17.36 -11.73 4.01
C ALA A 32 -17.24 -11.40 2.52
N LEU A 33 -16.05 -11.66 1.94
CA LEU A 33 -15.72 -11.23 0.59
C LEU A 33 -14.75 -12.20 -0.08
N CYS A 34 -15.19 -12.85 -1.17
CA CYS A 34 -14.37 -13.76 -1.95
C CYS A 34 -14.38 -13.37 -3.43
N PRO A 35 -13.25 -12.85 -3.97
CA PRO A 35 -13.15 -12.42 -5.37
C PRO A 35 -13.56 -13.49 -6.39
N TYR A 36 -13.17 -14.75 -6.16
CA TYR A 36 -13.51 -15.87 -7.03
C TYR A 36 -13.35 -17.20 -6.28
N GLU A 37 -14.07 -18.23 -6.74
CA GLU A 37 -14.00 -19.58 -6.15
C GLU A 37 -12.60 -20.19 -6.23
N GLY A 38 -12.09 -20.68 -5.10
CA GLY A 38 -10.77 -21.31 -5.02
C GLY A 38 -9.61 -20.36 -4.68
N LEU A 39 -9.86 -19.07 -4.44
CA LEU A 39 -8.85 -18.18 -3.86
C LEU A 39 -8.45 -18.68 -2.47
N GLN A 40 -7.14 -18.75 -2.20
CA GLN A 40 -6.62 -19.08 -0.88
C GLN A 40 -6.66 -17.85 0.05
N LEU A 41 -6.81 -18.07 1.36
CA LEU A 41 -6.73 -16.99 2.35
C LEU A 41 -5.38 -16.27 2.25
N GLY A 42 -5.42 -14.94 2.28
CA GLY A 42 -4.24 -14.10 2.40
C GLY A 42 -3.52 -14.28 3.74
N ASN A 43 -2.38 -13.63 3.88
CA ASN A 43 -1.56 -13.70 5.10
C ASN A 43 -0.90 -12.37 5.46
N ILE A 44 -1.56 -11.25 5.14
CA ILE A 44 -1.12 -9.94 5.63
C ILE A 44 -1.30 -9.92 7.16
N PRO A 45 -0.32 -9.40 7.93
CA PRO A 45 -0.50 -9.12 9.35
C PRO A 45 -1.70 -8.20 9.61
N GLU A 46 -2.46 -8.45 10.67
CA GLU A 46 -3.67 -7.68 10.99
C GLU A 46 -3.45 -6.86 12.26
N PHE A 47 -3.52 -5.53 12.13
CA PHE A 47 -3.30 -4.61 13.25
C PHE A 47 -4.37 -4.76 14.33
N GLU A 48 -5.65 -4.96 13.95
CA GLU A 48 -6.77 -5.12 14.89
C GLU A 48 -6.58 -6.25 15.93
N ARG A 49 -5.74 -7.26 15.65
CA ARG A 49 -5.46 -8.35 16.60
C ARG A 49 -4.57 -7.92 17.76
N ASP A 50 -3.80 -6.84 17.58
CA ASP A 50 -2.89 -6.26 18.57
C ASP A 50 -2.72 -4.75 18.27
N PRO A 51 -3.76 -3.94 18.55
CA PRO A 51 -3.86 -2.55 18.09
C PRO A 51 -3.08 -1.59 19.00
N ASP A 52 -1.85 -1.97 19.33
CA ASP A 52 -0.92 -1.19 20.13
C ASP A 52 0.35 -0.95 19.30
N TRP A 53 0.55 0.29 18.86
CA TRP A 53 1.71 0.66 18.04
C TRP A 53 3.06 0.39 18.71
N ASP A 54 3.12 0.29 20.04
CA ASP A 54 4.36 -0.07 20.74
C ASP A 54 4.81 -1.51 20.41
N ASN A 55 3.89 -2.36 19.94
CA ASN A 55 4.19 -3.72 19.48
C ASN A 55 4.63 -3.78 18.01
N TRP A 56 4.54 -2.69 17.25
CA TRP A 56 4.85 -2.65 15.82
C TRP A 56 5.94 -1.65 15.47
N ALA A 57 6.90 -2.04 14.63
CA ALA A 57 7.93 -1.10 14.18
C ALA A 57 8.48 -1.44 12.80
N LEU A 58 8.87 -0.41 12.05
CA LEU A 58 9.87 -0.56 10.99
C LEU A 58 11.25 -0.67 11.64
N THR A 59 12.06 -1.63 11.19
CA THR A 59 13.39 -1.89 11.75
C THR A 59 14.49 -1.71 10.72
N ASP A 60 15.73 -1.70 11.19
CA ASP A 60 16.91 -1.98 10.36
C ASP A 60 16.76 -3.32 9.60
N SER A 61 17.51 -3.44 8.51
CA SER A 61 17.46 -4.61 7.62
C SER A 61 17.86 -5.88 8.38
N PRO A 62 16.97 -6.88 8.52
CA PRO A 62 17.32 -8.15 9.14
C PRO A 62 18.45 -8.85 8.37
N LYS A 63 19.23 -9.66 9.11
CA LYS A 63 20.27 -10.51 8.51
C LYS A 63 19.70 -11.49 7.49
N ASP A 64 18.53 -12.05 7.79
CA ASP A 64 17.79 -12.91 6.87
C ASP A 64 17.13 -12.06 5.76
N PRO A 65 17.56 -12.19 4.50
CA PRO A 65 16.98 -11.44 3.39
C PRO A 65 15.51 -11.78 3.12
N LEU A 66 15.02 -12.96 3.54
CA LEU A 66 13.62 -13.35 3.38
C LEU A 66 12.68 -12.58 4.31
N LYS A 67 13.23 -11.87 5.30
CA LYS A 67 12.49 -11.01 6.22
C LYS A 67 12.58 -9.53 5.88
N ARG A 68 13.27 -9.18 4.80
CA ARG A 68 13.41 -7.78 4.37
C ARG A 68 12.19 -7.33 3.59
N LEU A 69 11.76 -6.09 3.82
CA LEU A 69 10.71 -5.47 3.03
C LEU A 69 11.24 -5.14 1.63
N ASN A 70 10.39 -5.30 0.62
CA ASN A 70 10.69 -4.97 -0.76
C ASN A 70 10.07 -3.61 -1.12
N TRP A 71 10.82 -2.81 -1.85
CA TRP A 71 10.44 -1.45 -2.21
C TRP A 71 10.67 -1.17 -3.68
N HIS A 72 9.74 -0.47 -4.32
CA HIS A 72 9.93 0.19 -5.60
C HIS A 72 10.57 1.55 -5.40
N VAL A 73 11.67 1.82 -6.11
CA VAL A 73 12.48 3.02 -5.95
C VAL A 73 12.19 3.99 -7.08
N PHE A 74 11.87 5.23 -6.70
CA PHE A 74 11.67 6.35 -7.61
C PHE A 74 12.59 7.51 -7.28
N GLN A 75 12.85 8.35 -8.26
CA GLN A 75 13.62 9.58 -8.10
C GLN A 75 12.89 10.79 -8.67
N GLN A 76 12.95 11.91 -7.97
CA GLN A 76 12.46 13.20 -8.44
C GLN A 76 13.21 14.33 -7.75
N GLY A 77 13.76 15.26 -8.53
CA GLY A 77 14.40 16.47 -7.99
C GLY A 77 15.56 16.20 -7.04
N GLY A 78 16.29 15.10 -7.22
CA GLY A 78 17.38 14.67 -6.32
C GLY A 78 16.91 13.86 -5.10
N THR A 79 15.62 13.85 -4.78
CA THR A 79 15.03 13.04 -3.71
C THR A 79 14.67 11.65 -4.21
N GLN A 80 14.94 10.63 -3.38
CA GLN A 80 14.56 9.25 -3.62
C GLN A 80 13.35 8.86 -2.77
N TYR A 81 12.39 8.17 -3.41
CA TYR A 81 11.19 7.64 -2.79
C TYR A 81 11.20 6.12 -2.88
N LEU A 82 10.76 5.44 -1.81
CA LEU A 82 10.62 3.99 -1.76
C LEU A 82 9.17 3.67 -1.45
N VAL A 83 8.46 3.05 -2.38
CA VAL A 83 7.08 2.62 -2.18
C VAL A 83 7.09 1.14 -1.84
N ALA A 84 6.44 0.74 -0.75
CA ALA A 84 6.32 -0.68 -0.42
C ALA A 84 5.60 -1.42 -1.57
N ASP A 85 6.15 -2.58 -1.97
CA ASP A 85 5.60 -3.38 -3.07
C ASP A 85 4.24 -4.02 -2.74
N ARG A 86 3.85 -4.02 -1.46
CA ARG A 86 2.60 -4.53 -0.92
C ARG A 86 2.22 -3.78 0.35
N MET A 87 1.01 -4.03 0.85
CA MET A 87 0.64 -3.58 2.20
C MET A 87 1.42 -4.35 3.27
N LEU A 88 1.83 -3.65 4.32
CA LEU A 88 2.55 -4.23 5.44
C LEU A 88 1.62 -4.81 6.51
N MET A 89 0.41 -4.26 6.61
CA MET A 89 -0.64 -4.70 7.54
C MET A 89 -2.03 -4.30 7.03
N THR A 90 -3.07 -5.05 7.41
CA THR A 90 -4.51 -4.76 7.18
C THR A 90 -5.25 -4.56 8.50
N ARG A 91 -6.56 -4.30 8.43
CA ARG A 91 -7.42 -4.04 9.60
C ARG A 91 -6.88 -2.93 10.48
N ILE A 92 -6.39 -1.90 9.82
CA ILE A 92 -5.91 -0.66 10.44
C ILE A 92 -6.70 0.49 9.84
N SER A 93 -7.18 1.41 10.67
CA SER A 93 -7.93 2.56 10.21
C SER A 93 -7.00 3.68 9.76
N TRP A 94 -7.54 4.64 9.01
CA TRP A 94 -6.80 5.85 8.70
C TRP A 94 -6.47 6.62 9.99
N GLN A 95 -7.40 6.66 10.96
CA GLN A 95 -7.17 7.32 12.23
C GLN A 95 -6.03 6.68 13.04
N ASP A 96 -5.93 5.34 13.05
CA ASP A 96 -4.81 4.64 13.71
C ASP A 96 -3.45 5.06 13.12
N LEU A 97 -3.39 5.27 11.80
CA LEU A 97 -2.20 5.74 11.09
C LEU A 97 -1.92 7.22 11.37
N ASP A 98 -2.96 8.04 11.49
CA ASP A 98 -2.83 9.48 11.78
C ASP A 98 -2.33 9.71 13.21
N ASP A 99 -2.89 8.99 14.18
CA ASP A 99 -2.51 9.04 15.58
C ASP A 99 -1.03 8.64 15.79
N ALA A 100 -0.52 7.71 14.98
CA ALA A 100 0.90 7.35 14.95
C ALA A 100 1.77 8.26 14.06
N GLY A 101 1.17 9.25 13.39
CA GLY A 101 1.85 10.22 12.53
C GLY A 101 2.24 9.71 11.14
N TYR A 102 1.79 8.51 10.73
CA TYR A 102 2.11 7.91 9.45
C TYR A 102 1.29 8.43 8.27
N VAL A 103 0.22 9.20 8.48
CA VAL A 103 -0.53 9.79 7.36
C VAL A 103 0.33 10.83 6.63
N PHE A 104 0.69 11.90 7.32
CA PHE A 104 1.45 13.01 6.73
C PHE A 104 2.94 12.86 6.91
N GLY A 105 3.36 12.08 7.91
CA GLY A 105 4.68 11.48 7.93
C GLY A 105 5.43 11.72 9.22
N THR A 106 6.12 10.66 9.63
CA THR A 106 6.98 10.61 10.80
C THR A 106 8.39 10.25 10.39
N LYS A 107 9.38 10.62 11.20
CA LYS A 107 10.78 10.27 10.93
C LYS A 107 11.04 8.84 11.36
N VAL A 108 11.66 8.06 10.48
CA VAL A 108 12.14 6.70 10.78
C VAL A 108 13.60 6.57 10.37
N SER A 109 14.34 5.74 11.09
CA SER A 109 15.73 5.42 10.79
C SER A 109 15.83 3.94 10.40
N ILE A 110 16.40 3.66 9.22
CA ILE A 110 16.64 2.30 8.74
C ILE A 110 18.07 2.24 8.18
N ASP A 111 18.86 1.32 8.70
CA ASP A 111 20.28 1.12 8.37
C ASP A 111 21.10 2.42 8.49
N GLY A 112 20.81 3.21 9.54
CA GLY A 112 21.47 4.49 9.81
C GLY A 112 21.07 5.64 8.87
N ARG A 113 20.10 5.44 7.97
CA ARG A 113 19.57 6.47 7.08
C ARG A 113 18.22 6.97 7.58
N GLN A 114 18.00 8.28 7.48
CA GLN A 114 16.75 8.93 7.89
C GLN A 114 15.77 8.99 6.73
N PHE A 115 14.50 8.69 7.03
CA PHE A 115 13.40 8.77 6.08
C PHE A 115 12.20 9.47 6.73
N ARG A 116 11.39 10.14 5.91
CA ARG A 116 10.01 10.45 6.27
C ARG A 116 9.13 9.29 5.78
N CYS A 117 8.54 8.56 6.71
CA CYS A 117 7.60 7.48 6.42
C CYS A 117 6.19 8.05 6.44
N ARG A 118 5.44 7.91 5.34
CA ARG A 118 4.07 8.45 5.21
C ARG A 118 3.17 7.62 4.31
N LEU A 119 1.91 8.02 4.18
CA LEU A 119 1.04 7.57 3.08
C LEU A 119 1.36 8.31 1.78
N MET A 120 1.03 7.67 0.66
CA MET A 120 1.00 8.32 -0.65
C MET A 120 -0.23 9.21 -0.77
N THR A 121 -0.12 10.25 -1.60
CA THR A 121 -1.28 10.99 -2.09
C THR A 121 -2.12 10.13 -3.03
N GLY A 122 -3.44 10.13 -2.84
CA GLY A 122 -4.40 9.29 -3.59
C GLY A 122 -5.31 10.05 -4.55
N GLY A 123 -5.30 11.39 -4.47
CA GLY A 123 -6.27 12.26 -5.12
C GLY A 123 -7.60 12.28 -4.36
N ASP A 124 -8.26 13.45 -4.32
CA ASP A 124 -9.46 13.69 -3.50
C ASP A 124 -10.78 13.60 -4.27
N THR A 125 -10.71 13.43 -5.59
CA THR A 125 -11.85 13.51 -6.51
C THR A 125 -11.76 12.39 -7.56
N PRO A 126 -12.70 11.42 -7.57
CA PRO A 126 -12.68 10.30 -8.51
C PRO A 126 -13.23 10.69 -9.90
N HIS A 127 -12.86 9.91 -10.91
CA HIS A 127 -13.63 9.81 -12.15
C HIS A 127 -14.96 9.08 -11.95
N ASP A 128 -15.91 9.26 -12.88
CA ASP A 128 -17.19 8.51 -12.88
C ASP A 128 -16.97 7.00 -12.91
N ASP A 129 -15.96 6.56 -13.68
CA ASP A 129 -15.47 5.20 -13.69
C ASP A 129 -14.35 5.04 -12.64
N PRO A 130 -14.56 4.27 -11.56
CA PRO A 130 -13.58 4.14 -10.49
C PRO A 130 -12.26 3.50 -10.95
N TYR A 131 -12.26 2.78 -12.08
CA TYR A 131 -11.03 2.19 -12.63
C TYR A 131 -10.10 3.24 -13.25
N GLN A 132 -10.58 4.46 -13.52
CA GLN A 132 -9.76 5.56 -14.04
C GLN A 132 -9.03 6.34 -12.94
N GLY A 133 -9.32 6.05 -11.67
CA GLY A 133 -8.64 6.69 -10.55
C GLY A 133 -9.13 8.10 -10.26
N ALA A 134 -8.20 8.98 -9.90
CA ALA A 134 -8.51 10.36 -9.53
C ALA A 134 -8.40 11.31 -10.73
N THR A 135 -9.16 12.41 -10.70
CA THR A 135 -9.20 13.40 -11.79
C THR A 135 -7.98 14.31 -11.85
N LEU A 136 -7.23 14.42 -10.76
CA LEU A 136 -6.03 15.26 -10.64
C LEU A 136 -4.78 14.43 -10.36
N PRO A 137 -3.59 14.92 -10.77
CA PRO A 137 -2.32 14.23 -10.50
C PRO A 137 -2.11 13.95 -9.01
N ASN A 138 -1.69 12.72 -8.70
CA ASN A 138 -1.39 12.24 -7.35
C ASN A 138 -0.29 11.16 -7.41
N GLU A 139 0.28 10.81 -6.27
CA GLU A 139 1.37 9.84 -6.20
C GLU A 139 0.90 8.42 -6.48
N TRP A 140 -0.29 8.01 -6.06
CA TRP A 140 -0.77 6.66 -6.34
C TRP A 140 -0.82 6.37 -7.84
N ASP A 141 -1.46 7.26 -8.62
CA ASP A 141 -1.56 7.14 -10.07
C ASP A 141 -0.21 7.30 -10.78
N ALA A 142 0.71 8.09 -10.22
CA ALA A 142 2.08 8.20 -10.70
C ALA A 142 2.88 6.92 -10.49
N LEU A 143 2.84 6.38 -9.27
CA LEU A 143 3.75 5.35 -8.79
C LEU A 143 3.19 3.96 -9.05
N VAL A 144 2.05 3.64 -8.42
CA VAL A 144 1.39 2.34 -8.53
C VAL A 144 0.60 2.25 -9.84
N GLY A 145 -0.07 3.33 -10.26
CA GLY A 145 -0.79 3.40 -11.54
C GLY A 145 0.10 3.46 -12.79
N GLY A 146 1.41 3.64 -12.63
CA GLY A 146 2.38 3.51 -13.71
C GLY A 146 2.48 4.71 -14.65
N THR A 147 1.96 5.89 -14.29
CA THR A 147 2.07 7.08 -15.15
C THR A 147 3.41 7.80 -15.04
N ALA A 148 4.22 7.51 -14.01
CA ALA A 148 5.60 7.98 -13.89
C ALA A 148 6.52 7.39 -14.97
N SER A 149 7.61 8.10 -15.28
CA SER A 149 8.58 7.66 -16.29
C SER A 149 9.19 6.32 -15.89
N ASN A 150 9.28 5.39 -16.84
CA ASN A 150 9.80 4.02 -16.66
C ASN A 150 9.08 3.15 -15.62
N ALA A 151 7.98 3.62 -15.04
CA ALA A 151 7.21 2.82 -14.09
C ALA A 151 6.56 1.60 -14.80
N PRO A 152 6.46 0.44 -14.12
CA PRO A 152 5.65 -0.66 -14.62
C PRO A 152 4.24 -0.17 -14.92
N LYS A 153 3.73 -0.48 -16.11
CA LYS A 153 2.38 -0.07 -16.53
C LYS A 153 1.41 -1.23 -16.39
N PRO A 154 0.18 -0.97 -15.96
CA PRO A 154 -0.85 -1.99 -15.96
C PRO A 154 -1.26 -2.37 -17.38
N GLU A 155 -1.70 -3.61 -17.52
CA GLU A 155 -2.31 -4.14 -18.74
C GLU A 155 -3.80 -3.76 -18.74
N ALA A 156 -4.44 -3.67 -19.91
CA ALA A 156 -5.87 -3.33 -19.98
C ALA A 156 -6.75 -4.32 -19.18
N THR A 157 -6.32 -5.58 -19.10
CA THR A 157 -6.96 -6.65 -18.33
C THR A 157 -6.93 -6.40 -16.81
N ASP A 158 -5.99 -5.60 -16.30
CA ASP A 158 -5.91 -5.25 -14.87
C ASP A 158 -7.06 -4.35 -14.41
N HIS A 159 -7.83 -3.77 -15.35
CA HIS A 159 -8.96 -2.88 -15.09
C HIS A 159 -10.30 -3.51 -15.46
N THR A 160 -10.35 -4.83 -15.61
CA THR A 160 -11.58 -5.52 -16.00
C THR A 160 -12.39 -6.03 -14.81
N THR A 161 -13.66 -6.34 -15.05
CA THR A 161 -14.55 -6.95 -14.07
C THR A 161 -15.20 -8.17 -14.70
N PRO A 162 -15.36 -9.30 -13.98
CA PRO A 162 -15.06 -9.50 -12.56
C PRO A 162 -13.56 -9.67 -12.24
N LEU A 163 -13.18 -9.38 -10.98
CA LEU A 163 -11.85 -9.64 -10.45
C LEU A 163 -11.59 -11.17 -10.45
N GLY A 164 -10.41 -11.60 -10.91
CA GLY A 164 -10.19 -13.03 -11.19
C GLY A 164 -8.71 -13.46 -11.23
N PRO A 165 -8.43 -14.74 -11.53
CA PRO A 165 -7.08 -15.29 -11.56
C PRO A 165 -6.11 -14.55 -12.49
N ASP A 166 -6.60 -13.98 -13.60
CA ASP A 166 -5.76 -13.22 -14.54
C ASP A 166 -5.21 -11.94 -13.90
N HIS A 167 -6.01 -11.26 -13.06
CA HIS A 167 -5.58 -10.08 -12.30
C HIS A 167 -4.53 -10.47 -11.25
N LEU A 168 -4.78 -11.56 -10.51
CA LEU A 168 -3.82 -12.05 -9.52
C LEU A 168 -2.47 -12.39 -10.16
N ASN A 169 -2.50 -12.98 -11.35
CA ASN A 169 -1.32 -13.45 -12.06
C ASN A 169 -0.68 -12.42 -12.99
N SER A 170 -1.26 -11.23 -13.15
CA SER A 170 -0.79 -10.23 -14.11
C SER A 170 0.63 -9.75 -13.77
N THR A 171 1.35 -9.29 -14.80
CA THR A 171 2.71 -8.77 -14.63
C THR A 171 2.72 -7.60 -13.64
N HIS A 172 1.71 -6.73 -13.72
CA HIS A 172 1.62 -5.56 -12.88
C HIS A 172 1.30 -5.91 -11.42
N ASN A 173 0.36 -6.83 -11.18
CA ASN A 173 0.03 -7.25 -9.82
C ASN A 173 1.16 -8.02 -9.13
N ARG A 174 1.96 -8.80 -9.87
CA ARG A 174 3.15 -9.47 -9.31
C ARG A 174 4.19 -8.50 -8.75
N LEU A 175 4.20 -7.26 -9.25
CA LEU A 175 5.06 -6.20 -8.74
C LEU A 175 4.39 -5.46 -7.59
N TRP A 176 3.14 -5.04 -7.78
CA TRP A 176 2.50 -4.08 -6.89
C TRP A 176 1.52 -4.65 -5.87
N ASN A 177 1.13 -5.91 -5.97
CA ASN A 177 0.26 -6.59 -5.00
C ASN A 177 -0.99 -5.76 -4.63
N TRP A 178 -1.73 -5.26 -5.62
CA TRP A 178 -2.95 -4.49 -5.42
C TRP A 178 -4.20 -5.37 -5.43
N PHE A 179 -4.11 -6.62 -5.89
CA PHE A 179 -5.22 -7.56 -5.98
C PHE A 179 -5.86 -7.81 -4.61
N GLY A 180 -7.19 -7.66 -4.53
CA GLY A 180 -7.97 -8.06 -3.35
C GLY A 180 -7.58 -7.36 -2.06
N ALA A 181 -7.02 -6.15 -2.16
CA ALA A 181 -6.58 -5.35 -1.03
C ALA A 181 -6.47 -3.86 -1.45
N VAL A 182 -7.07 -2.95 -0.68
CA VAL A 182 -6.94 -1.49 -0.88
C VAL A 182 -6.00 -0.88 0.16
N SER A 183 -5.18 0.07 -0.28
CA SER A 183 -4.30 0.83 0.62
C SER A 183 -4.89 2.20 0.94
N TRP A 184 -4.79 2.63 2.20
CA TRP A 184 -5.10 4.00 2.59
C TRP A 184 -4.20 5.01 1.85
N THR A 185 -4.77 6.17 1.53
CA THR A 185 -4.02 7.34 1.04
C THR A 185 -4.21 8.55 1.95
N ALA A 186 -3.38 9.58 1.78
CA ALA A 186 -3.28 10.68 2.74
C ALA A 186 -4.52 11.59 2.79
N GLU A 187 -5.14 11.90 1.64
CA GLU A 187 -6.16 12.95 1.57
C GLU A 187 -7.57 12.50 1.98
N PRO A 188 -8.37 13.41 2.58
CA PRO A 188 -9.81 13.25 2.65
C PRO A 188 -10.46 13.35 1.26
N LEU A 189 -11.64 12.74 1.10
CA LEU A 189 -12.44 12.93 -0.09
C LEU A 189 -12.98 14.38 -0.16
N ALA A 190 -12.89 15.03 -1.31
CA ALA A 190 -13.30 16.43 -1.47
C ALA A 190 -14.78 16.66 -1.11
N SER A 191 -15.65 15.69 -1.40
CA SER A 191 -17.09 15.78 -1.13
C SER A 191 -17.51 15.30 0.27
N ARG A 192 -16.58 14.73 1.07
CA ARG A 192 -16.92 14.06 2.33
C ARG A 192 -15.75 14.11 3.33
N ALA A 193 -15.92 14.89 4.41
CA ALA A 193 -14.88 15.12 5.42
C ALA A 193 -14.47 13.88 6.22
N ASP A 194 -15.39 12.94 6.49
CA ASP A 194 -15.11 11.67 7.17
C ASP A 194 -14.69 10.55 6.19
N GLY A 195 -14.73 10.83 4.88
CA GLY A 195 -14.30 9.92 3.83
C GLY A 195 -12.78 9.98 3.64
N ARG A 196 -12.16 8.80 3.51
CA ARG A 196 -10.75 8.64 3.19
C ARG A 196 -10.62 7.78 1.95
N VAL A 197 -9.74 8.23 1.07
CA VAL A 197 -9.50 7.57 -0.21
C VAL A 197 -8.65 6.33 0.03
N CYS A 198 -9.05 5.23 -0.61
CA CYS A 198 -8.30 4.00 -0.69
C CYS A 198 -8.12 3.65 -2.16
N ARG A 199 -7.01 3.00 -2.49
CA ARG A 199 -6.72 2.61 -3.88
C ARG A 199 -6.28 1.15 -3.97
N GLY A 200 -6.64 0.47 -5.06
CA GLY A 200 -6.32 -0.95 -5.28
C GLY A 200 -7.55 -1.86 -5.30
N TYR A 201 -7.38 -3.13 -4.89
CA TYR A 201 -8.38 -4.19 -4.86
C TYR A 201 -8.85 -4.69 -6.23
N HIS A 202 -9.69 -3.90 -6.92
CA HIS A 202 -10.33 -4.31 -8.18
C HIS A 202 -9.43 -4.03 -9.39
N GLY A 203 -8.47 -3.13 -9.22
CA GLY A 203 -7.53 -2.73 -10.24
C GLY A 203 -6.45 -1.83 -9.65
N PRO A 204 -5.35 -1.59 -10.37
CA PRO A 204 -4.19 -0.87 -9.87
C PRO A 204 -4.47 0.61 -9.58
N THR A 205 -5.44 1.21 -10.27
CA THR A 205 -5.89 2.59 -10.06
C THR A 205 -7.32 2.65 -9.53
N TYR A 206 -7.91 1.52 -9.11
CA TYR A 206 -9.30 1.55 -8.66
C TYR A 206 -9.45 2.49 -7.46
N PHE A 207 -10.43 3.38 -7.53
CA PHE A 207 -10.71 4.40 -6.54
C PHE A 207 -11.84 3.94 -5.62
N TYR A 208 -11.56 3.91 -4.32
CA TYR A 208 -12.52 3.53 -3.30
C TYR A 208 -12.50 4.53 -2.15
N VAL A 209 -13.57 4.55 -1.35
CA VAL A 209 -13.70 5.44 -0.19
C VAL A 209 -14.24 4.65 0.98
N ASN A 210 -13.62 4.82 2.14
CA ASN A 210 -14.16 4.32 3.40
C ASN A 210 -14.09 5.42 4.49
N THR A 211 -14.71 5.18 5.65
CA THR A 211 -14.69 6.10 6.78
C THR A 211 -13.34 6.06 7.48
N VAL A 212 -12.94 7.22 8.01
CA VAL A 212 -11.64 7.44 8.67
C VAL A 212 -11.31 6.44 9.80
N ASP A 213 -12.33 5.95 10.50
CA ASP A 213 -12.26 5.08 11.68
C ASP A 213 -12.38 3.58 11.36
N HIS A 214 -12.57 3.22 10.08
CA HIS A 214 -12.88 1.84 9.70
C HIS A 214 -11.64 0.93 9.71
N ARG A 215 -11.70 -0.20 10.41
CA ARG A 215 -10.76 -1.32 10.26
C ARG A 215 -11.46 -2.44 9.50
N HIS A 216 -11.04 -2.73 8.27
CA HIS A 216 -11.65 -3.76 7.41
C HIS A 216 -10.61 -4.78 6.93
N GLU A 217 -11.04 -5.99 6.57
CA GLU A 217 -10.14 -7.09 6.16
C GLU A 217 -9.29 -6.78 4.93
N ASP A 218 -9.77 -5.92 4.04
CA ASP A 218 -9.16 -5.60 2.76
C ASP A 218 -8.45 -4.24 2.75
N ILE A 219 -8.52 -3.46 3.84
CA ILE A 219 -7.93 -2.11 3.90
C ILE A 219 -6.69 -2.11 4.79
N GLY A 220 -5.61 -1.49 4.32
CA GLY A 220 -4.36 -1.53 5.04
C GLY A 220 -3.36 -0.42 4.75
N TRP A 221 -2.18 -0.59 5.35
CA TRP A 221 -1.08 0.36 5.29
C TRP A 221 -0.04 -0.05 4.24
N ARG A 222 0.15 0.80 3.23
CA ARG A 222 1.28 0.75 2.28
C ARG A 222 2.08 2.04 2.41
N PRO A 223 3.22 2.03 3.12
CA PRO A 223 4.01 3.24 3.30
C PRO A 223 4.83 3.61 2.06
N VAL A 224 5.14 4.89 1.96
CA VAL A 224 6.25 5.43 1.18
C VAL A 224 7.31 6.00 2.12
N LEU A 225 8.58 5.70 1.85
CA LEU A 225 9.72 6.33 2.50
C LEU A 225 10.32 7.38 1.58
N GLU A 226 10.38 8.62 2.05
CA GLU A 226 11.09 9.72 1.40
C GLU A 226 12.46 9.88 2.06
N VAL A 227 13.55 9.79 1.29
CA VAL A 227 14.90 9.98 1.82
C VAL A 227 15.07 11.43 2.27
N VAL A 228 15.38 11.62 3.55
CA VAL A 228 15.74 12.93 4.10
C VAL A 228 17.26 13.06 3.98
N LEU A 229 17.73 14.02 3.19
CA LEU A 229 19.15 14.35 3.04
C LEU A 229 19.71 15.03 4.30
#